data_AF-V4L611-F1
#
_entry.id   AF-V4L611-F1
#
_cell.length_a   1.000
_cell.length_b   1.000
_cell.length_c   1.000
_cell.angle_alpha   90.00
_cell.angle_beta   90.00
_cell.angle_gamma   90.00
#
_symmetry.space_group_name_H-M   'P 1'
#
loop_
_entity.id
_entity.type
_entity.pdbx_description
1 polymer ?
#
loop_
_entity_poly.entity_id
_entity_poly.type
_entity_poly.pdbx_seq_one_letter_code
_entity_poly.pdbx_strand_id
1 'polypeptide(L)' 'MAALKTETITVRIEPAVKAGLKAVAEQERRSLANMIEVIMRDDCERSGVAISEPSTANSKA' A
#
# COMPACT_ATOMS: atom_id res chain seq x y z
N MET A 1 -0.24 -4.66 23.63
CA MET A 1 0.56 -5.18 22.51
C MET A 1 -0.02 -4.58 21.24
N ALA A 2 0.70 -3.67 20.58
CA ALA A 2 0.20 -2.96 19.41
C ALA A 2 0.10 -3.93 18.22
N ALA A 3 -1.09 -4.04 17.62
CA ALA A 3 -1.28 -4.77 16.37
C ALA A 3 -0.24 -4.28 15.35
N LEU A 4 0.43 -5.22 14.68
CA LEU A 4 1.33 -4.90 13.58
C LEU A 4 0.49 -4.22 12.50
N LYS A 5 0.66 -2.91 12.34
CA LYS A 5 -0.11 -2.09 11.39
C LYS A 5 0.24 -2.40 9.93
N THR A 6 1.27 -3.20 9.70
CA THR A 6 1.87 -3.48 8.39
C THR A 6 2.26 -4.95 8.30
N GLU A 7 1.86 -5.59 7.21
CA GLU A 7 2.29 -6.94 6.82
C GLU A 7 3.28 -6.86 5.66
N THR A 8 4.33 -7.67 5.67
CA THR A 8 5.36 -7.68 4.62
C THR A 8 4.97 -8.64 3.51
N ILE A 9 4.90 -8.15 2.27
CA ILE A 9 4.70 -8.98 1.07
C ILE A 9 5.99 -9.06 0.24
N THR A 10 6.25 -10.22 -0.37
CA THR A 10 7.36 -10.41 -1.32
C THR A 10 6.80 -10.56 -2.73
N VAL A 11 7.12 -9.63 -3.63
CA VAL A 11 6.61 -9.62 -5.01
C VAL A 11 7.79 -9.70 -5.97
N ARG A 12 7.67 -10.53 -7.02
CA ARG A 12 8.60 -10.55 -8.15
C ARG A 12 7.97 -9.76 -9.29
N ILE A 13 8.71 -8.80 -9.83
CA ILE A 13 8.30 -7.97 -10.96
C ILE A 13 9.44 -7.84 -11.95
N GLU A 14 9.09 -7.56 -13.20
CA GLU A 14 10.06 -7.27 -14.25
C GLU A 14 10.93 -6.05 -13.89
N PRO A 15 12.23 -6.07 -14.25
CA PRO A 15 13.16 -4.99 -13.90
C PRO A 15 12.75 -3.64 -14.52
N ALA A 16 12.13 -3.66 -15.70
CA ALA A 16 11.60 -2.46 -16.34
C ALA A 16 10.46 -1.82 -15.53
N VAL A 17 9.56 -2.64 -14.96
CA VAL A 17 8.45 -2.18 -14.11
C VAL A 17 8.99 -1.58 -12.81
N LYS A 18 9.98 -2.21 -12.20
CA LYS A 18 10.66 -1.67 -11.01
C LYS A 18 11.28 -0.30 -11.27
N ALA A 19 11.91 -0.12 -12.43
CA ALA A 19 12.52 1.16 -12.80
C ALA A 19 11.47 2.27 -12.96
N GLY A 20 10.35 1.98 -13.63
CA GLY A 20 9.23 2.92 -13.74
C GLY A 20 8.63 3.27 -12.37
N LEU A 21 8.38 2.26 -11.54
CA LEU A 21 7.85 2.46 -10.18
C LEU A 21 8.79 3.32 -9.32
N LYS A 22 10.11 3.13 -9.44
CA LYS A 22 11.11 3.96 -8.75
C LYS A 22 11.05 5.41 -9.21
N ALA A 23 10.94 5.67 -10.51
CA ALA A 23 10.84 7.03 -11.04
C ALA A 23 9.60 7.76 -10.49
N VAL A 24 8.45 7.09 -10.47
CA VAL A 24 7.20 7.65 -9.91
C VAL A 24 7.34 7.90 -8.40
N ALA A 25 7.88 6.94 -7.65
CA ALA A 25 8.09 7.09 -6.22
C ALA A 25 9.03 8.25 -5.86
N GLU A 26 10.11 8.44 -6.63
CA GLU A 26 11.03 9.58 -6.45
C GLU A 26 10.38 10.91 -6.80
N GLN A 27 9.53 10.96 -7.84
CA GLN A 27 8.76 12.16 -8.19
C GLN A 27 7.77 12.55 -7.08
N GLU A 28 7.13 11.57 -6.44
CA GLU A 28 6.16 11.79 -5.36
C GLU A 28 6.80 11.97 -3.97
N ARG A 29 8.14 11.86 -3.86
CA ARG A 29 8.89 11.90 -2.60
C ARG A 29 8.37 10.87 -1.57
N ARG A 30 7.98 9.68 -2.04
CA ARG A 30 7.49 8.58 -1.20
C ARG A 30 8.33 7.33 -1.42
N SER A 31 8.40 6.49 -0.40
CA SER A 31 9.08 5.19 -0.51
C SER A 31 8.36 4.26 -1.47
N LEU A 32 9.08 3.35 -2.13
CA LEU A 32 8.51 2.32 -3.02
C LEU A 32 7.36 1.53 -2.36
N ALA A 33 7.49 1.17 -1.09
CA ALA A 33 6.44 0.46 -0.35
C ALA A 33 5.15 1.28 -0.25
N ASN A 34 5.26 2.57 0.05
CA ASN A 34 4.12 3.47 0.14
C ASN A 34 3.49 3.73 -1.24
N MET A 35 4.28 3.72 -2.31
CA MET A 35 3.76 3.80 -3.68
C MET A 35 2.94 2.56 -4.04
N ILE A 36 3.44 1.38 -3.70
CA ILE A 36 2.72 0.11 -3.92
C ILE A 36 1.41 0.10 -3.13
N GLU A 37 1.41 0.58 -1.88
CA GLU A 37 0.20 0.65 -1.06
C GLU A 37 -0.89 1.56 -1.69
N VAL A 38 -0.49 2.72 -2.23
CA VAL A 38 -1.43 3.63 -2.92
C VAL A 38 -2.01 2.98 -4.17
N ILE A 39 -1.16 2.33 -4.99
CA ILE A 39 -1.62 1.63 -6.20
C ILE A 39 -2.57 0.49 -5.85
N MET A 40 -2.23 -0.32 -4.84
CA MET A 40 -3.08 -1.43 -4.40
C MET A 40 -4.42 -0.95 -3.87
N ARG A 41 -4.44 0.18 -3.16
CA ARG A 41 -5.68 0.78 -2.67
C ARG A 41 -6.57 1.27 -3.81
N ASP A 42 -6.01 2.04 -4.75
CA ASP A 42 -6.74 2.52 -5.94
C ASP A 42 -7.26 1.35 -6.79
N ASP A 43 -6.45 0.31 -6.98
CA ASP A 43 -6.86 -0.91 -7.72
C ASP A 43 -7.99 -1.67 -7.02
N CYS A 44 -7.94 -1.81 -5.68
CA CYS A 44 -9.00 -2.44 -4.92
C CYS A 44 -10.30 -1.61 -4.96
N GLU A 45 -10.20 -0.29 -4.81
CA GLU A 45 -11.35 0.62 -4.94
C GLU A 45 -12.00 0.51 -6.32
N ARG A 46 -11.19 0.48 -7.39
CA ARG A 46 -11.67 0.27 -8.77
C ARG A 46 -12.27 -1.12 -8.98
N SER A 47 -11.72 -2.13 -8.35
CA SER A 47 -12.20 -3.52 -8.43
C SER A 47 -13.43 -3.78 -7.55
N GLY A 48 -13.87 -2.80 -6.75
CA GLY A 48 -14.98 -2.96 -5.81
C GLY A 48 -14.64 -3.82 -4.58
N VAL A 49 -13.35 -4.05 -4.30
CA VAL A 49 -12.88 -4.74 -3.10
C VAL A 49 -12.74 -3.71 -1.99
N ALA A 50 -13.66 -3.73 -1.04
CA ALA A 50 -13.59 -2.86 0.12
C ALA A 50 -12.41 -3.26 1.03
N ILE A 51 -11.31 -2.52 0.96
CA ILE A 51 -10.25 -2.61 1.96
C ILE A 51 -10.81 -1.97 3.23
N SER A 52 -11.33 -2.79 4.13
CA SER A 52 -11.67 -2.33 5.48
C SER A 52 -10.36 -1.96 6.17
N GLU A 53 -10.15 -0.67 6.41
CA GLU A 53 -9.13 -0.26 7.38
C GLU A 53 -9.45 -0.97 8.70
N PRO A 54 -8.45 -1.49 9.43
CA PRO A 54 -8.68 -2.06 10.74
C PRO A 54 -9.31 -0.96 11.59
N SER A 55 -10.62 -1.04 11.74
CA SER A 55 -11.42 -0.15 12.54
C SER A 55 -10.75 -0.06 13.90
N THR A 56 -10.10 1.07 14.17
CA THR A 56 -9.80 1.45 15.54
C THR A 56 -11.13 1.91 16.14
N ALA A 57 -12.06 0.95 16.28
CA ALA A 57 -13.19 1.06 17.16
C ALA A 57 -12.65 0.94 18.59
N ASN A 58 -12.00 2.00 19.06
CA ASN A 58 -11.84 2.20 20.49
C ASN A 58 -12.76 3.34 20.93
N SER A 59 -14.07 3.08 20.78
CA SER A 59 -15.10 3.76 21.57
C SER A 59 -15.10 3.16 22.97
N LYS A 60 -14.66 3.94 23.96
CA LYS A 60 -15.05 3.86 25.37
C LYS A 60 -14.59 5.19 25.99
N ALA A 61 -15.45 6.20 26.16
CA ALA A 61 -16.54 6.29 27.15
C ALA A 61 -16.03 6.05 28.57
#